data_AF-A0A537KMU1-F1
#
_entry.id   AF-A0A537KMU1-F1
#
_cell.length_a   1.000
_cell.length_b   1.000
_cell.length_c   1.000
_cell.angle_alpha   90.00
_cell.angle_beta   90.00
_cell.angle_gamma   90.00
#
_symmetry.space_group_name_H-M   'P 1'
#
loop_
_entity.id
_entity.type
_entity.pdbx_description
1 polymer ?
#
loop_
_entity_poly.entity_id
_entity_poly.type
_entity_poly.pdbx_seq_one_letter_code
_entity_poly.pdbx_strand_id
1 'polypeptide(L)'
;MKKQPSLIFCILMDVVGYATYAIPGLGEIADILWAPISAIIFMRTFGGWKGALGGVGNFIEEILPGTDFIPSFTIMWFIQNMQKKNNVTAVKTMR
;
A
#
# COMPACT_ATOMS: atom_id res chain seq x y z
N MET A 1 -14.13 12.69 -8.10
CA MET A 1 -13.37 12.89 -6.84
C MET A 1 -12.58 11.62 -6.57
N LYS A 2 -11.24 11.62 -6.70
CA LYS A 2 -10.43 10.43 -6.32
C LYS A 2 -10.55 10.26 -4.81
N LYS A 3 -11.30 9.24 -4.37
CA LYS A 3 -11.46 8.88 -2.96
C LYS A 3 -10.08 8.57 -2.40
N GLN A 4 -9.69 9.29 -1.35
CA GLN A 4 -8.42 9.05 -0.68
C GLN A 4 -8.59 7.79 0.18
N PRO A 5 -7.61 6.89 0.20
CA PRO A 5 -7.60 5.82 1.20
C PRO A 5 -7.69 6.40 2.60
N SER A 6 -8.48 5.77 3.47
CA SER A 6 -8.44 6.06 4.90
C SER A 6 -7.17 5.43 5.49
N LEU A 7 -6.56 6.11 6.46
CA LEU A 7 -5.39 5.58 7.19
C LEU A 7 -5.71 4.20 7.80
N ILE A 8 -6.93 4.06 8.32
CA ILE A 8 -7.45 2.81 8.90
C ILE A 8 -7.45 1.68 7.86
N PHE A 9 -7.83 1.97 6.61
CA PHE A 9 -7.81 0.97 5.54
C PHE A 9 -6.39 0.51 5.20
N CYS A 10 -5.43 1.45 5.13
CA CYS A 10 -4.03 1.12 4.88
C CYS A 10 -3.44 0.24 5.98
N ILE A 11 -3.69 0.60 7.25
CA ILE A 11 -3.24 -0.18 8.40
C ILE A 11 -3.88 -1.58 8.39
N LEU A 12 -5.17 -1.68 8.07
CA LEU A 12 -5.84 -2.98 7.97
C LEU A 12 -5.23 -3.85 6.88
N MET A 13 -4.90 -3.30 5.72
CA MET A 13 -4.26 -4.05 4.63
C MET A 13 -2.87 -4.55 5.03
N ASP A 14 -2.06 -3.70 5.66
CA ASP A 14 -0.73 -4.10 6.16
C ASP A 14 -0.86 -5.19 7.25
N VAL A 15 -1.83 -5.10 8.17
CA VAL A 15 -2.07 -6.12 9.21
C VAL A 15 -2.56 -7.44 8.62
N VAL A 16 -3.37 -7.41 7.55
CA VAL A 16 -3.81 -8.62 6.86
C VAL A 16 -2.63 -9.30 6.16
N GLY A 17 -1.73 -8.54 5.53
CA GLY A 17 -0.47 -9.06 5.00
C GLY A 17 0.42 -9.67 6.09
N TYR A 18 0.49 -9.07 7.28
CA TYR A 18 1.20 -9.71 8.40
C TYR A 18 0.53 -10.96 8.95
N ALA A 19 -0.79 -11.03 8.91
CA ALA A 19 -1.53 -12.16 9.46
C ALA A 19 -1.30 -13.45 8.65
N THR A 20 -0.99 -13.35 7.36
CA THR A 20 -0.63 -14.51 6.53
C THR A 20 0.70 -15.13 6.96
N TYR A 21 1.67 -14.34 7.44
CA TYR A 21 2.93 -14.85 8.00
C TYR A 21 2.82 -15.53 9.37
N ALA A 22 1.73 -15.31 10.11
CA ALA A 22 1.60 -15.85 11.47
C ALA A 22 1.41 -17.38 11.50
N ILE A 23 1.05 -18.00 10.37
CA ILE A 23 0.82 -19.44 10.27
C ILE A 23 1.91 -20.08 9.38
N PRO A 24 2.95 -20.70 9.96
CA PRO A 24 4.00 -21.36 9.18
C PRO A 24 3.40 -22.47 8.30
N GLY A 25 3.66 -22.41 7.00
CA GLY A 25 3.14 -23.32 5.97
C GLY A 25 1.85 -22.88 5.26
N LEU A 26 1.07 -21.95 5.84
CA LEU A 26 -0.07 -21.30 5.18
C LEU A 26 0.28 -19.93 4.60
N GLY A 27 1.27 -19.25 5.19
CA GLY A 27 1.78 -17.96 4.71
C GLY A 27 2.20 -18.00 3.25
N GLU A 28 3.07 -18.94 2.86
CA GLU A 28 3.59 -19.00 1.48
C GLU A 28 2.49 -19.21 0.41
N ILE A 29 1.44 -19.98 0.72
CA ILE A 29 0.29 -20.18 -0.17
C ILE A 29 -0.59 -18.93 -0.20
N ALA A 30 -0.77 -18.32 0.97
CA ALA A 30 -1.53 -17.09 1.10
C ALA A 30 -0.82 -15.94 0.37
N ASP A 31 0.51 -15.81 0.43
CA ASP A 31 1.30 -14.79 -0.26
C ASP A 31 1.18 -14.91 -1.78
N ILE A 32 1.14 -16.13 -2.33
CA ILE A 32 0.93 -16.35 -3.78
C ILE A 32 -0.43 -15.81 -4.25
N LEU A 33 -1.48 -15.93 -3.42
CA LEU A 33 -2.81 -15.43 -3.75
C LEU A 33 -3.02 -13.97 -3.33
N TRP A 34 -2.42 -13.57 -2.21
CA TRP A 34 -2.56 -12.28 -1.59
C TRP A 34 -1.72 -11.23 -2.32
N ALA A 35 -0.49 -11.53 -2.75
CA ALA A 35 0.35 -10.63 -3.54
C ALA A 35 -0.37 -10.02 -4.77
N PRO A 36 -0.99 -10.81 -5.68
CA PRO A 36 -1.67 -10.21 -6.83
C PRO A 36 -2.92 -9.42 -6.42
N ILE A 37 -3.61 -9.85 -5.35
CA ILE A 37 -4.80 -9.17 -4.82
C ILE A 37 -4.39 -7.82 -4.18
N SER A 38 -3.36 -7.82 -3.34
CA SER A 38 -2.81 -6.67 -2.64
C SER A 38 -2.27 -5.65 -3.65
N ALA A 39 -1.57 -6.09 -4.71
CA ALA A 39 -1.12 -5.23 -5.80
C ALA A 39 -2.26 -4.54 -6.56
N ILE A 40 -3.35 -5.26 -6.87
CA ILE A 40 -4.53 -4.69 -7.55
C ILE A 40 -5.24 -3.69 -6.63
N ILE A 41 -5.39 -4.03 -5.35
CA ILE A 41 -5.98 -3.14 -4.34
C ILE A 41 -5.12 -1.88 -4.22
N PHE A 42 -3.80 -2.00 -4.12
CA PHE A 42 -2.85 -0.89 -4.05
C PHE A 42 -2.96 0.02 -5.28
N MET A 43 -2.96 -0.56 -6.48
CA MET A 43 -3.15 0.18 -7.74
C MET A 43 -4.47 0.94 -7.77
N ARG A 44 -5.58 0.31 -7.36
CA ARG A 44 -6.89 0.98 -7.32
C ARG A 44 -6.97 2.06 -6.24
N THR A 45 -6.28 1.84 -5.13
CA THR A 45 -6.31 2.70 -3.95
C THR A 45 -5.52 3.99 -4.15
N PHE A 46 -4.29 3.88 -4.64
CA PHE A 46 -3.41 5.05 -4.84
C PHE A 46 -3.50 5.63 -6.25
N GLY A 47 -3.81 4.79 -7.25
CA GLY A 47 -4.07 5.21 -8.62
C GLY A 47 -2.87 5.84 -9.35
N GLY A 48 -2.92 5.77 -10.68
CA GLY A 48 -1.88 6.35 -11.55
C GLY A 48 -0.54 5.63 -11.50
N TRP A 49 0.48 6.25 -12.09
CA TRP A 49 1.82 5.65 -12.25
C TRP A 49 2.51 5.31 -10.93
N LYS A 50 2.35 6.17 -9.91
CA LYS A 50 2.93 5.94 -8.58
C LYS A 50 2.26 4.77 -7.85
N GLY A 51 0.94 4.62 -7.99
CA GLY A 51 0.20 3.47 -7.47
C GLY A 51 0.55 2.17 -8.19
N ALA A 52 0.81 2.22 -9.50
CA ALA A 52 1.26 1.06 -10.27
C ALA A 52 2.66 0.59 -9.85
N LEU A 53 3.62 1.51 -9.77
CA LEU A 53 4.98 1.17 -9.32
C LEU A 53 5.01 0.68 -7.87
N GLY A 54 4.26 1.32 -6.96
CA GLY A 54 4.17 0.87 -5.58
C GLY A 54 3.47 -0.48 -5.44
N GLY A 55 2.45 -0.77 -6.26
CA GLY A 55 1.77 -2.07 -6.26
C GLY A 55 2.64 -3.21 -6.79
N VAL A 56 3.47 -2.93 -7.81
CA VAL A 56 4.47 -3.89 -8.30
C VAL A 56 5.59 -4.11 -7.27
N GLY A 57 6.02 -3.05 -6.57
CA GLY A 57 6.95 -3.17 -5.45
C GLY A 57 6.39 -4.06 -4.34
N ASN A 58 5.16 -3.80 -3.90
CA ASN A 58 4.45 -4.62 -2.90
C ASN A 58 4.33 -6.07 -3.34
N PHE A 59 3.97 -6.33 -4.60
CA PHE A 59 3.89 -7.68 -5.15
C PHE A 59 5.22 -8.45 -5.05
N ILE A 60 6.33 -7.78 -5.36
CA ILE A 60 7.67 -8.38 -5.29
C ILE A 60 8.09 -8.60 -3.83
N GLU A 61 7.79 -7.65 -2.94
CA GLU A 61 8.05 -7.79 -1.49
C GLU A 61 7.27 -8.95 -0.87
N GLU A 62 6.00 -9.15 -1.24
CA GLU A 62 5.17 -10.26 -0.73
C GLU A 62 5.56 -11.62 -1.34
N ILE A 63 6.08 -11.67 -2.57
CA ILE A 63 6.57 -12.92 -3.17
C ILE A 63 7.92 -13.38 -2.58
N LEU A 64 8.68 -12.45 -2.00
CA LEU A 64 10.00 -12.74 -1.45
C LEU A 64 9.88 -13.10 0.04
N PRO A 65 10.15 -14.36 0.43
CA PRO A 65 10.04 -14.77 1.82
C PRO A 65 11.07 -14.01 2.67
N GLY A 66 10.59 -13.34 3.72
CA GLY A 66 11.42 -12.62 4.69
C GLY A 66 11.62 -11.12 4.42
N THR A 67 11.06 -10.56 3.34
CA THR A 67 11.07 -9.10 3.09
C THR A 67 9.75 -8.41 3.44
N ASP A 68 8.70 -9.16 3.75
CA ASP A 68 7.32 -8.66 3.92
C ASP A 68 7.03 -8.03 5.30
N PHE A 69 8.05 -7.38 5.87
CA PHE A 69 7.97 -6.64 7.14
C PHE A 69 7.79 -5.14 6.94
N ILE A 70 7.41 -4.70 5.74
CA ILE A 70 7.33 -3.29 5.41
C ILE A 70 5.85 -2.91 5.23
N PRO A 71 5.29 -2.00 6.05
CA PRO A 71 3.90 -1.57 5.93
C PRO A 71 3.72 -0.64 4.72
N SER A 72 3.74 -1.22 3.52
CA SER A 72 3.79 -0.54 2.23
C SER A 72 2.54 0.29 1.95
N PHE A 73 1.35 -0.13 2.40
CA PHE A 73 0.14 0.69 2.28
C PHE A 73 0.21 1.94 3.16
N THR A 74 0.67 1.80 4.41
CA THR A 74 0.79 2.92 5.34
C THR A 74 1.85 3.92 4.89
N ILE A 75 2.99 3.46 4.38
CA ILE A 75 4.05 4.34 3.85
C ILE A 75 3.53 5.16 2.66
N MET A 76 2.89 4.50 1.68
CA MET A 76 2.37 5.20 0.51
C MET A 76 1.28 6.21 0.88
N TRP A 77 0.43 5.87 1.86
CA TRP A 77 -0.54 6.81 2.42
C TRP A 77 0.13 8.06 2.98
N PHE A 78 1.21 7.89 3.75
CA PHE A 78 1.95 8.99 4.34
C PHE A 78 2.58 9.89 3.27
N ILE A 79 3.22 9.30 2.25
CA ILE A 79 3.81 10.01 1.12
C ILE A 79 2.75 10.84 0.39
N GLN A 80 1.59 10.25 0.12
CA GLN A 80 0.51 10.93 -0.59
C GLN A 80 -0.11 12.05 0.26
N ASN A 81 -0.28 11.83 1.56
CA ASN A 81 -0.81 12.84 2.48
C ASN A 81 0.15 14.03 2.66
N MET A 82 1.46 13.78 2.72
CA MET A 82 2.49 14.83 2.74
C MET A 82 2.52 15.64 1.43
N GLN A 83 2.48 14.98 0.27
CA GLN A 83 2.42 15.66 -1.03
C GLN A 83 1.17 16.54 -1.18
N LYS A 84 0.04 16.12 -0.62
CA LYS A 84 -1.20 16.89 -0.65
C LYS A 84 -1.13 18.14 0.22
N LYS A 85 -0.54 18.06 1.42
CA LYS A 85 -0.30 19.24 2.27
C LYS A 85 0.48 20.33 1.51
N ASN A 86 1.52 19.95 0.77
CA ASN A 86 2.31 20.91 -0.01
C ASN A 86 1.52 21.58 -1.14
N ASN A 87 0.63 20.84 -1.82
CA ASN A 87 -0.21 21.40 -2.89
C ASN A 87 -1.30 22.35 -2.35
N VAL A 88 -1.90 22.03 -1.20
CA VAL A 88 -2.90 22.91 -0.55
C VAL A 88 -2.26 24.21 -0.07
N THR A 89 -1.05 24.14 0.50
CA THR A 89 -0.31 25.32 0.94
C THR A 89 0.12 26.19 -0.24
N ALA A 90 0.60 25.61 -1.34
CA ALA A 90 1.00 26.35 -2.53
C ALA A 90 -0.16 27.15 -3.17
N VAL A 91 -1.37 26.56 -3.23
CA VAL A 91 -2.57 27.24 -3.75
C VAL A 91 -3.05 28.35 -2.82
N LYS A 92 -2.88 28.19 -1.50
CA LYS A 92 -3.26 29.20 -0.50
C LYS A 92 -2.30 30.39 -0.46
N THR A 93 -1.04 30.21 -0.81
CA THR A 93 -0.04 31.29 -0.87
C THR A 93 -0.14 32.11 -2.17
N MET A 94 -0.70 31.54 -3.24
CA MET A 94 -0.92 32.24 -4.54
C MET A 94 -2.27 32.97 -4.64
N ARG A 95 -3.12 32.90 -3.61
CA ARG A 95 -4.42 33.58 -3.55
C ARG A 95 -4.40 34.69 -2.52
#